data_AF-A0A939D2T2-F1
#
_entry.id   AF-A0A939D2T2-F1
#
_cell.length_a   1.000
_cell.length_b   1.000
_cell.length_c   1.000
_cell.angle_alpha   90.00
_cell.angle_beta   90.00
_cell.angle_gamma   90.00
#
_symmetry.space_group_name_H-M   'P 1'
#
loop_
_entity.id
_entity.type
_entity.pdbx_description
1 polymer ?
#
loop_
_entity_poly.entity_id
_entity_poly.type
_entity_poly.pdbx_seq_one_letter_code
_entity_poly.pdbx_strand_id
1 'polypeptide(L)' 'MAREIAVVDEVLQQEASTTAIMTHGNLMALILKHFDDCIGYIEWEKLSNPDVYRVQFFNGAIYLERMIFF' A
#
# COMPACT_ATOMS: atom_id res chain seq x y z
N MET A 1 9.58 -5.19 -9.11
CA MET A 1 9.21 -5.80 -7.83
C MET A 1 10.44 -6.09 -6.97
N ALA A 2 11.29 -5.09 -6.76
CA ALA A 2 12.42 -5.24 -5.83
C ALA A 2 12.74 -3.90 -5.17
N ARG A 3 12.74 -2.81 -5.95
CA ARG A 3 13.08 -1.48 -5.43
C ARG A 3 11.94 -0.86 -4.63
N GLU A 4 10.71 -1.07 -5.08
CA GLU A 4 9.51 -0.54 -4.44
C GLU A 4 9.27 -1.17 -3.05
N ILE A 5 9.57 -2.46 -2.90
CA ILE A 5 9.45 -3.18 -1.63
C ILE A 5 10.59 -2.82 -0.69
N ALA A 6 11.81 -2.60 -1.21
CA ALA A 6 12.92 -2.14 -0.37
C ALA A 6 12.62 -0.84 0.40
N VAL A 7 11.90 0.11 -0.22
CA VAL A 7 11.47 1.36 0.45
C VAL A 7 10.42 1.07 1.52
N VAL A 8 9.49 0.15 1.25
CA VAL A 8 8.47 -0.26 2.22
C VAL A 8 9.12 -0.96 3.41
N ASP A 9 10.05 -1.87 3.18
CA ASP A 9 10.82 -2.56 4.22
C ASP A 9 11.63 -1.58 5.07
N GLU A 10 12.28 -0.59 4.45
CA GLU A 10 13.00 0.47 5.15
C GLU A 10 12.06 1.29 6.05
N VAL A 11 10.86 1.63 5.54
CA VAL A 11 9.84 2.34 6.32
C VAL A 11 9.34 1.51 7.50
N LEU A 12 9.14 0.20 7.33
CA LEU A 12 8.68 -0.70 8.39
C LEU A 12 9.74 -0.92 9.49
N GLN A 13 11.01 -0.62 9.22
CA GLN A 13 12.08 -0.67 10.21
C GLN A 13 12.20 0.60 11.06
N GLN A 14 11.47 1.68 10.72
CA GLN A 14 11.48 2.91 11.50
C GLN A 14 10.61 2.79 12.76
N GLU A 15 10.96 3.53 13.82
CA GLU A 15 10.17 3.57 15.07
C GLU A 15 8.84 4.34 14.94
N ALA A 16 8.55 4.90 13.76
CA ALA A 16 7.32 5.64 13.50
C ALA A 16 6.10 4.71 13.54
N SER A 17 5.11 5.05 14.36
CA SER A 17 3.85 4.29 14.46
C SER A 17 2.95 4.43 13.23
N THR A 18 3.16 5.47 12.42
CA THR A 18 2.41 5.73 11.19
C THR A 18 3.29 6.49 10.21
N THR A 19 3.39 5.98 8.99
CA THR A 19 4.14 6.61 7.89
C THR A 19 3.21 6.81 6.69
N ALA A 20 3.27 7.99 6.08
CA ALA A 20 2.57 8.29 4.84
C ALA A 20 3.53 8.15 3.66
N ILE A 21 3.15 7.35 2.66
CA ILE A 21 3.90 7.20 1.39
C ILE A 21 3.06 7.80 0.28
N MET A 22 3.62 8.76 -0.46
CA MET A 22 2.98 9.35 -1.64
C MET A 22 3.67 8.83 -2.91
N THR A 23 2.88 8.36 -3.87
CA THR A 23 3.37 7.74 -5.09
C THR A 23 2.37 7.88 -6.24
N HIS A 24 2.67 7.30 -7.41
CA HIS A 24 1.77 7.25 -8.56
C HIS A 24 0.96 5.94 -8.59
N GLY A 25 -0.19 5.94 -9.29
CA GLY A 25 -1.14 4.82 -9.28
C GLY A 25 -0.56 3.45 -9.68
N ASN A 26 0.30 3.38 -10.70
CA ASN A 26 0.92 2.11 -11.10
C ASN A 26 1.85 1.54 -10.02
N LEU A 27 2.68 2.40 -9.42
CA LEU A 27 3.57 2.00 -8.34
C LEU A 27 2.79 1.65 -7.07
N MET A 28 1.73 2.40 -6.78
CA MET A 28 0.81 2.08 -5.69
C MET A 28 0.22 0.67 -5.87
N ALA A 29 -0.32 0.33 -7.04
CA ALA A 29 -0.87 -1.00 -7.30
C ALA A 29 0.17 -2.13 -7.11
N LEU A 30 1.42 -1.92 -7.53
CA LEU A 30 2.50 -2.89 -7.33
C LEU A 30 2.86 -3.08 -5.85
N ILE A 31 2.86 -1.99 -5.08
CA ILE A 31 3.07 -2.04 -3.62
C ILE A 31 1.89 -2.75 -2.94
N LEU A 32 0.66 -2.40 -3.29
CA LEU A 32 -0.55 -3.03 -2.73
C LEU A 32 -0.59 -4.53 -3.03
N LYS A 33 -0.18 -4.93 -4.24
CA LYS A 33 -0.07 -6.35 -4.64
C LYS A 33 0.86 -7.16 -3.76
N HIS A 34 1.88 -6.55 -3.17
CA HIS A 34 2.77 -7.24 -2.23
C HIS A 34 2.05 -7.66 -0.94
N PHE A 35 1.01 -6.94 -0.55
CA PHE A 35 0.23 -7.21 0.67
C PHE A 35 -1.04 -8.01 0.40
N ASP A 36 -1.58 -7.92 -0.82
CA ASP A 36 -2.76 -8.66 -1.26
C ASP A 36 -2.60 -9.07 -2.73
N ASP A 37 -2.40 -10.38 -2.94
CA ASP A 37 -2.22 -10.96 -4.28
C ASP A 37 -3.44 -10.76 -5.21
N CYS A 38 -4.62 -10.45 -4.64
CA CYS A 38 -5.84 -10.13 -5.40
C CYS A 38 -5.71 -8.82 -6.17
N ILE A 39 -4.78 -7.93 -5.80
CA ILE A 39 -4.54 -6.69 -6.54
C ILE A 39 -3.96 -7.03 -7.92
N GLY A 40 -4.74 -6.78 -8.96
CA GLY A 40 -4.37 -6.96 -10.35
C GLY A 40 -4.77 -5.76 -11.22
N TYR A 41 -4.96 -6.03 -12.51
CA TYR A 41 -5.33 -5.01 -13.49
C TYR A 41 -6.65 -4.30 -13.13
N ILE A 42 -7.65 -5.05 -12.67
CA ILE A 42 -8.99 -4.52 -12.37
C ILE A 42 -8.93 -3.54 -11.20
N GLU A 43 -8.16 -3.85 -10.16
CA GLU A 43 -7.99 -3.02 -8.98
C GLU A 43 -7.17 -1.77 -9.31
N TRP A 44 -6.12 -1.93 -10.12
CA TRP A 44 -5.33 -0.82 -10.66
C TRP A 44 -6.18 0.14 -11.51
N GLU A 45 -7.06 -0.39 -12.37
CA GLU A 45 -7.94 0.41 -13.23
C GLU A 45 -8.97 1.22 -12.42
N LYS A 46 -9.36 0.73 -11.23
CA LYS A 46 -10.30 1.38 -10.31
C LYS A 46 -9.67 2.42 -9.37
N LEU A 47 -8.36 2.63 -9.46
CA LEU A 47 -7.68 3.66 -8.67
C LEU A 47 -8.21 5.05 -9.06
N SER A 48 -8.43 5.89 -8.05
CA SER A 48 -8.83 7.29 -8.23
C SER A 48 -7.69 8.26 -7.90
N ASN A 49 -7.92 9.56 -8.08
CA ASN A 49 -6.99 10.58 -7.60
C ASN A 49 -7.76 11.70 -6.88
N PRO A 50 -7.60 11.90 -5.56
CA PRO A 50 -6.75 11.09 -4.68
C PRO A 50 -7.32 9.68 -4.46
N ASP A 51 -6.44 8.77 -4.08
CA ASP A 51 -6.81 7.50 -3.47
C ASP A 51 -5.87 7.26 -2.28
N VAL A 52 -6.43 6.73 -1.20
CA VAL A 52 -5.68 6.50 0.04
C VAL A 52 -5.94 5.09 0.49
N TYR A 53 -4.86 4.34 0.67
CA TYR A 53 -4.91 2.99 1.23
C TYR A 53 -4.21 2.98 2.57
N ARG A 54 -4.75 2.21 3.51
CA ARG A 54 -4.17 1.97 4.82
C ARG A 54 -3.76 0.50 4.91
N VAL A 55 -2.47 0.28 5.17
CA VAL A 55 -1.91 -1.03 5.49
C VAL A 55 -1.58 -1.04 6.98
N GLN A 56 -2.20 -1.94 7.74
CA GLN A 56 -1.97 -2.09 9.18
C GLN A 56 -1.31 -3.44 9.46
N PHE A 57 -0.29 -3.41 10.32
CA PHE A 57 0.40 -4.60 10.80
C PHE A 57 0.05 -4.79 12.27
N PHE A 58 -0.67 -5.86 12.61
CA PHE A 58 -1.09 -6.12 13.97
C PHE A 58 -1.00 -7.62 14.29
N ASN A 59 -0.24 -7.98 15.33
CA ASN A 59 -0.03 -9.37 15.76
C ASN A 59 0.38 -10.33 14.61
N GLY A 60 1.19 -9.85 13.67
CA GLY A 60 1.64 -10.63 12.50
C GLY A 60 0.60 -10.75 11.38
N ALA A 61 -0.60 -10.20 11.55
CA ALA A 61 -1.59 -10.05 10.49
C ALA A 61 -1.44 -8.71 9.76
N ILE A 62 -1.77 -8.72 8.47
CA ILE A 62 -1.76 -7.56 7.59
C ILE A 62 -3.21 -7.25 7.24
N TYR A 63 -3.63 -6.00 7.43
CA TYR A 63 -4.94 -5.50 7.05
C TYR A 63 -4.78 -4.40 6.01
N LEU A 64 -5.36 -4.60 4.83
CA LEU A 64 -5.37 -3.64 3.75
C LEU A 64 -6.79 -3.11 3.52
N GLU A 65 -6.95 -1.79 3.52
CA GLU A 65 -8.22 -1.15 3.18
C GLU A 65 -8.04 0.11 2.35
N ARG A 66 -9.01 0.39 1.47
CA ARG A 66 -9.14 1.67 0.77
C ARG A 66 -9.93 2.62 1.66
N MET A 67 -9.35 3.77 2.01
CA MET A 67 -10.04 4.79 2.79
C MET A 67 -10.97 5.60 1.88
N ILE A 68 -12.27 5.50 2.14
CA ILE A 68 -13.30 6.27 1.44
C ILE A 68 -13.60 7.52 2.27
N PHE A 69 -13.46 8.69 1.65
CA PHE A 69 -13.87 9.96 2.24
C PHE A 69 -15.22 10.35 1.61
N PHE A 70 -16.22 10.63 2.46
CA PHE A 70 -17.56 11.09 2.07
C PHE A 70 -17.64 12.60 2.09
#